data_AF-A0A353PQL8-F1
#
_entry.id   AF-A0A353PQL8-F1
#
_cell.length_a   1.000
_cell.length_b   1.000
_cell.length_c   1.000
_cell.angle_alpha   90.00
_cell.angle_beta   90.00
_cell.angle_gamma   90.00
#
_symmetry.space_group_name_H-M   'P 1'
#
loop_
_entity.id
_entity.type
_entity.pdbx_description
1 polymer ?
#
loop_
_entity_poly.entity_id
_entity_poly.type
_entity_poly.pdbx_seq_one_letter_code
_entity_poly.pdbx_strand_id
1 'polypeptide(L)'
;MPWNQYKNFSSEYLDKHHDLVLYDVFHHIKALLLFPPNCACKDFCQCNDIRARVVLSLNTDLYNKAHKEKEDLDLLHAMKSLLRIPNDHCFREYQADAYPLWLVEQELKKRDAENHFKIVDRLVWALLRLGKSYEVFFGSPEASLNEAIDMILGNNPLKTKVIDLQNADYLCGEKGYAACFKKYKAVCHFIVAFEYIKKKAGQENISFFSLSVPDEIEHFLSLSHWFQKTLSVLETQNVKENIFFPRGTLLPLPNWVTSDEVDILLEPYQDIIQRIRAQADDPNNWIIPGEKKKTSAKLTADAC
;
A
#
# COMPACT_ATOMS: atom_id res chain seq x y z
N MET A 1 -14.79 25.21 -32.79
CA MET A 1 -14.48 23.86 -33.32
C MET A 1 -15.32 22.86 -32.53
N PRO A 2 -16.14 22.03 -33.20
CA PRO A 2 -17.10 21.17 -32.52
C PRO A 2 -16.38 19.99 -31.86
N TRP A 3 -16.77 19.70 -30.63
CA TRP A 3 -16.22 18.66 -29.77
C TRP A 3 -16.54 17.26 -30.32
N ASN A 4 -15.61 16.64 -31.05
CA ASN A 4 -15.62 15.20 -31.38
C ASN A 4 -15.21 14.30 -30.17
N GLN A 5 -15.39 14.79 -28.94
CA GLN A 5 -14.67 14.32 -27.74
C GLN A 5 -15.15 12.99 -27.12
N TYR A 6 -16.21 12.35 -27.61
CA TYR A 6 -16.77 11.16 -26.93
C TYR A 6 -16.40 9.81 -27.53
N LYS A 7 -15.82 9.73 -28.73
CA LYS A 7 -15.38 8.43 -29.30
C LYS A 7 -14.10 7.90 -28.66
N ASN A 8 -13.16 8.79 -28.33
CA ASN A 8 -11.84 8.39 -27.79
C ASN A 8 -11.85 8.06 -26.29
N PHE A 9 -13.04 8.01 -25.67
CA PHE A 9 -13.24 7.63 -24.26
C PHE A 9 -14.53 6.82 -24.09
N SER A 10 -15.07 6.23 -25.17
CA SER A 10 -16.16 5.26 -25.06
C SER A 10 -15.64 3.97 -24.41
N SER A 11 -16.51 3.15 -23.81
CA SER A 11 -16.12 1.85 -23.26
C SER A 11 -15.37 1.03 -24.30
N GLU A 12 -15.93 0.90 -25.51
CA GLU A 12 -15.31 0.17 -26.62
C GLU A 12 -13.90 0.67 -26.97
N TYR A 13 -13.66 1.99 -26.89
CA TYR A 13 -12.34 2.55 -27.15
C TYR A 13 -11.35 2.26 -26.02
N LEU A 14 -11.80 2.34 -24.77
CA LEU A 14 -10.98 1.98 -23.61
C LEU A 14 -10.66 0.49 -23.59
N ASP A 15 -11.60 -0.36 -23.99
CA ASP A 15 -11.43 -1.81 -24.10
C ASP A 15 -10.44 -2.15 -25.23
N LYS A 16 -10.58 -1.50 -26.39
CA LYS A 16 -9.64 -1.65 -27.52
C LYS A 16 -8.20 -1.26 -27.13
N HIS A 17 -8.04 -0.26 -26.28
CA HIS A 17 -6.75 0.30 -25.88
C HIS A 17 -6.45 0.04 -24.40
N HIS A 18 -6.90 -1.11 -23.88
CA HIS A 18 -6.81 -1.45 -22.46
C HIS A 18 -5.38 -1.34 -21.92
N ASP A 19 -4.38 -1.80 -22.68
CA ASP A 19 -2.96 -1.70 -22.32
C ASP A 19 -2.52 -0.26 -22.02
N LEU A 20 -3.01 0.73 -22.80
CA LEU A 20 -2.70 2.13 -22.56
C LEU A 20 -3.34 2.64 -21.26
N VAL A 21 -4.53 2.14 -20.93
CA VAL A 21 -5.19 2.43 -19.63
C VAL A 21 -4.38 1.82 -18.49
N LEU A 22 -3.88 0.59 -18.64
CA LEU A 22 -3.01 -0.07 -17.67
C LEU A 22 -1.73 0.74 -17.42
N TYR A 23 -1.04 1.17 -18.49
CA TYR A 23 0.16 2.00 -18.36
C TYR A 23 -0.12 3.32 -17.64
N ASP A 24 -1.20 4.03 -18.00
CA ASP A 24 -1.53 5.31 -17.36
C ASP A 24 -1.81 5.13 -15.87
N VAL A 25 -2.62 4.14 -15.50
CA VAL A 25 -2.92 3.81 -14.09
C VAL A 25 -1.63 3.48 -13.35
N PHE A 26 -0.76 2.66 -13.94
CA PHE A 26 0.49 2.26 -13.31
C PHE A 26 1.47 3.42 -13.13
N HIS A 27 1.54 4.35 -14.08
CA HIS A 27 2.35 5.57 -13.96
C HIS A 27 1.85 6.48 -12.85
N HIS A 28 0.54 6.61 -12.66
CA HIS A 28 -0.02 7.33 -11.52
C HIS A 28 0.35 6.66 -10.19
N ILE A 29 0.29 5.32 -10.11
CA ILE A 29 0.72 4.57 -8.92
C ILE A 29 2.21 4.83 -8.62
N LYS A 30 3.10 4.78 -9.61
CA LYS A 30 4.52 5.13 -9.44
C LYS A 30 4.70 6.54 -8.85
N ALA A 31 3.96 7.51 -9.39
CA ALA A 31 4.00 8.89 -8.89
C ALA A 31 3.51 9.00 -7.44
N LEU A 32 2.48 8.24 -7.06
CA LEU A 32 1.95 8.19 -5.69
C LEU A 32 2.88 7.49 -4.70
N LEU A 33 3.63 6.48 -5.14
CA LEU A 33 4.66 5.86 -4.31
C LEU A 33 5.86 6.80 -4.09
N LEU A 34 6.18 7.66 -5.08
CA LEU A 34 7.14 8.75 -4.93
C LEU A 34 6.62 9.91 -4.07
N PHE A 35 5.39 10.30 -4.24
CA PHE A 35 4.83 11.42 -3.52
C PHE A 35 3.49 10.96 -2.97
N PRO A 36 3.45 10.35 -1.77
CA PRO A 36 2.21 9.89 -1.18
C PRO A 36 1.20 11.02 -0.97
N PRO A 37 -0.12 10.72 -0.91
CA PRO A 37 -1.16 11.72 -0.69
C PRO A 37 -0.94 12.51 0.60
N ASN A 38 -0.51 11.82 1.66
CA ASN A 38 -0.16 12.41 2.95
C ASN A 38 1.28 12.94 2.95
N CYS A 39 1.62 13.83 2.00
CA CYS A 39 2.91 14.49 2.07
C CYS A 39 2.99 15.22 3.42
N ALA A 40 4.14 15.15 4.10
CA ALA A 40 4.37 15.92 5.32
C ALA A 40 4.54 17.43 5.04
N CYS A 41 4.28 17.86 3.80
CA CYS A 41 4.40 19.24 3.40
C CYS A 41 3.21 20.07 3.91
N LYS A 42 3.53 21.18 4.58
CA LYS A 42 2.57 22.18 5.09
C LYS A 42 1.87 22.92 3.93
N ASP A 43 1.22 24.06 4.21
CA ASP A 43 0.33 24.85 3.34
C ASP A 43 0.78 25.20 1.90
N PHE A 44 2.01 24.85 1.50
CA PHE A 44 2.57 25.02 0.15
C PHE A 44 2.92 23.67 -0.53
N CYS A 45 2.06 22.67 -0.39
CA CYS A 45 2.26 21.33 -0.94
C CYS A 45 2.25 21.33 -2.49
N GLN A 46 3.43 21.15 -3.10
CA GLN A 46 3.60 20.94 -4.55
C GLN A 46 3.54 19.46 -4.96
N CYS A 47 3.19 18.53 -4.05
CA CYS A 47 3.22 17.10 -4.38
C CYS A 47 2.25 16.71 -5.49
N ASN A 48 1.11 17.39 -5.64
CA ASN A 48 0.22 17.19 -6.79
C ASN A 48 0.90 17.54 -8.11
N ASP A 49 1.55 18.71 -8.17
CA ASP A 49 2.24 19.18 -9.37
C ASP A 49 3.41 18.27 -9.72
N ILE A 50 4.19 17.84 -8.72
CA ILE A 50 5.29 16.89 -8.92
C ILE A 50 4.76 15.54 -9.39
N ARG A 51 3.65 15.01 -8.83
CA ARG A 51 3.02 13.78 -9.33
C ARG A 51 2.63 13.90 -10.79
N ALA A 52 2.01 15.01 -11.18
CA ALA A 52 1.64 15.26 -12.58
C ALA A 52 2.87 15.32 -13.50
N ARG A 53 3.95 15.96 -13.07
CA ARG A 53 5.23 16.01 -13.79
C ARG A 53 5.87 14.63 -13.94
N VAL A 54 5.79 13.77 -12.92
CA VAL A 54 6.26 12.36 -12.98
C VAL A 54 5.45 11.56 -14.01
N VAL A 55 4.13 11.63 -13.93
CA VAL A 55 3.24 10.92 -14.88
C VAL A 55 3.50 11.38 -16.30
N LEU A 56 3.61 12.70 -16.53
CA LEU A 56 3.91 13.25 -17.85
C LEU A 56 5.23 12.69 -18.41
N SER A 57 6.29 12.64 -17.60
CA SER A 57 7.58 12.09 -18.02
C SER A 57 7.49 10.62 -18.42
N LEU A 58 6.78 9.80 -17.63
CA LEU A 58 6.60 8.38 -17.89
C LEU A 58 5.77 8.14 -19.16
N ASN A 59 4.63 8.83 -19.29
CA ASN A 59 3.74 8.74 -20.44
C ASN A 59 4.45 9.20 -21.73
N THR A 60 5.24 10.27 -21.64
CA THR A 60 6.03 10.81 -22.74
C THR A 60 7.13 9.86 -23.18
N ASP A 61 7.84 9.22 -22.24
CA ASP A 61 8.86 8.23 -22.57
C ASP A 61 8.26 7.04 -23.33
N LEU A 62 7.12 6.53 -22.86
CA LEU A 62 6.39 5.45 -23.52
C LEU A 62 5.98 5.85 -24.95
N TYR A 63 5.38 7.03 -25.12
CA TYR A 63 5.03 7.56 -26.44
C TYR A 63 6.24 7.69 -27.37
N ASN A 64 7.35 8.24 -26.87
CA ASN A 64 8.56 8.43 -27.67
C ASN A 64 9.20 7.10 -28.09
N LYS A 65 9.09 6.05 -27.26
CA LYS A 65 9.54 4.69 -27.62
C LYS A 65 8.69 4.13 -28.76
N ALA A 66 7.36 4.13 -28.61
CA ALA A 66 6.43 3.68 -29.66
C ALA A 66 6.62 4.45 -30.98
N HIS A 67 6.80 5.78 -30.90
CA HIS A 67 7.06 6.60 -32.08
C HIS A 67 8.39 6.25 -32.76
N LYS A 68 9.45 5.94 -32.00
CA LYS A 68 10.74 5.49 -32.55
C LYS A 68 10.66 4.11 -33.19
N GLU A 69 9.85 3.23 -32.61
CA GLU A 69 9.58 1.88 -33.11
C GLU A 69 8.67 1.87 -34.34
N LYS A 70 8.16 3.05 -34.75
CA LYS A 70 7.27 3.26 -35.90
C LYS A 70 5.97 2.48 -35.78
N GLU A 71 5.44 2.47 -34.56
CA GLU A 71 4.11 1.95 -34.28
C GLU A 71 3.03 2.64 -35.12
N ASP A 72 1.90 1.95 -35.27
CA ASP A 72 0.80 2.39 -36.11
C ASP A 72 0.25 3.78 -35.72
N LEU A 73 -0.22 4.54 -36.72
CA LEU A 73 -0.73 5.89 -36.51
C LEU A 73 -1.95 5.92 -35.59
N ASP A 74 -2.84 4.93 -35.64
CA ASP A 74 -4.00 4.88 -34.75
C ASP A 74 -3.55 4.66 -33.30
N LEU A 75 -2.53 3.83 -33.07
CA LEU A 75 -1.96 3.62 -31.74
C LEU A 75 -1.32 4.90 -31.21
N LEU A 76 -0.53 5.60 -32.02
CA LEU A 76 0.10 6.87 -31.63
C LEU A 76 -0.94 7.96 -31.31
N HIS A 77 -2.06 7.99 -32.04
CA HIS A 77 -3.17 8.88 -31.70
C HIS A 77 -3.84 8.50 -30.38
N ALA A 78 -4.05 7.20 -30.13
CA ALA A 78 -4.60 6.70 -28.88
C ALA A 78 -3.69 7.00 -27.68
N MET A 79 -2.37 6.90 -27.85
CA MET A 79 -1.42 7.29 -26.81
C MET A 79 -1.51 8.78 -26.50
N LYS A 80 -1.59 9.65 -27.51
CA LYS A 80 -1.73 11.10 -27.28
C LYS A 80 -3.01 11.42 -26.49
N SER A 81 -4.13 10.78 -26.82
CA SER A 81 -5.42 11.01 -26.15
C SER A 81 -5.46 10.43 -24.74
N LEU A 82 -5.15 9.14 -24.57
CA LEU A 82 -5.30 8.43 -23.30
C LEU A 82 -4.21 8.81 -22.29
N LEU A 83 -2.96 8.94 -22.74
CA LEU A 83 -1.82 9.29 -21.87
C LEU A 83 -1.67 10.81 -21.67
N ARG A 84 -2.59 11.60 -22.22
CA ARG A 84 -2.64 13.07 -22.11
C ARG A 84 -1.33 13.74 -22.53
N ILE A 85 -0.72 13.25 -23.61
CA ILE A 85 0.52 13.84 -24.14
C ILE A 85 0.19 15.23 -24.71
N PRO A 86 0.86 16.30 -24.24
CA PRO A 86 0.61 17.64 -24.73
C PRO A 86 1.03 17.76 -26.20
N ASN A 87 0.34 18.64 -26.94
CA ASN A 87 0.69 18.96 -28.32
C ASN A 87 2.12 19.51 -28.41
N ASP A 88 2.78 19.30 -29.54
CA ASP A 88 4.21 19.62 -29.77
C ASP A 88 4.60 21.07 -29.41
N HIS A 89 3.65 22.02 -29.52
CA HIS A 89 3.86 23.41 -29.12
C HIS A 89 3.97 23.56 -27.59
N CYS A 90 3.07 22.93 -26.83
CA CYS A 90 3.06 22.97 -25.37
C CYS A 90 4.10 22.02 -24.77
N PHE A 91 4.50 20.98 -25.50
CA PHE A 91 5.48 19.98 -25.06
C PHE A 91 6.82 20.61 -24.67
N ARG A 92 7.30 21.62 -25.41
CA ARG A 92 8.56 22.31 -25.09
C ARG A 92 8.50 23.10 -23.78
N GLU A 93 7.34 23.66 -23.44
CA GLU A 93 7.12 24.38 -22.18
C GLU A 93 7.04 23.40 -21.01
N TYR A 94 6.30 22.30 -21.15
CA TYR A 94 6.15 21.31 -20.09
C TYR A 94 7.40 20.42 -19.90
N GLN A 95 8.23 20.21 -20.92
CA GLN A 95 9.45 19.41 -20.81
C GLN A 95 10.50 20.08 -19.89
N ALA A 96 10.58 21.41 -19.89
CA ALA A 96 11.47 22.14 -18.98
C ALA A 96 11.07 21.94 -17.50
N ASP A 97 9.79 21.66 -17.25
CA ASP A 97 9.21 21.42 -15.94
C ASP A 97 9.02 19.93 -15.60
N ALA A 98 9.28 19.03 -16.53
CA ALA A 98 9.04 17.60 -16.38
C ALA A 98 10.01 16.97 -15.34
N TYR A 99 9.52 15.98 -14.59
CA TYR A 99 10.35 15.30 -13.60
C TYR A 99 11.35 14.38 -14.30
N PRO A 100 12.67 14.45 -14.05
CA PRO A 100 13.62 13.66 -14.82
C PRO A 100 13.35 12.15 -14.70
N LEU A 101 13.22 11.45 -15.84
CA LEU A 101 12.86 10.02 -15.86
C LEU A 101 13.83 9.16 -15.05
N TRP A 102 15.14 9.42 -15.21
CA TRP A 102 16.18 8.71 -14.45
C TRP A 102 16.07 8.93 -12.94
N LEU A 103 15.55 10.09 -12.52
CA LEU A 103 15.37 10.43 -11.11
C LEU A 103 14.17 9.69 -10.52
N VAL A 104 13.10 9.47 -11.30
CA VAL A 104 11.95 8.63 -10.89
C VAL A 104 12.43 7.26 -10.43
N GLU A 105 13.21 6.59 -11.28
CA GLU A 105 13.73 5.25 -10.98
C GLU A 105 14.68 5.27 -9.79
N GLN A 106 15.60 6.24 -9.75
CA GLN A 106 16.60 6.33 -8.71
C GLN A 106 15.96 6.54 -7.34
N GLU A 107 14.98 7.44 -7.22
CA GLU A 107 14.35 7.75 -5.95
C GLU A 107 13.46 6.62 -5.44
N LEU A 108 12.81 5.88 -6.33
CA LEU A 108 12.05 4.71 -5.92
C LEU A 108 12.96 3.56 -5.49
N LYS A 109 14.05 3.30 -6.24
CA LYS A 109 15.09 2.33 -5.83
C LYS A 109 15.68 2.72 -4.46
N LYS A 110 15.91 4.01 -4.23
CA LYS A 110 16.38 4.53 -2.94
C LYS A 110 15.41 4.21 -1.81
N ARG A 111 14.09 4.37 -2.00
CA ARG A 111 13.09 4.06 -0.96
C ARG A 111 13.03 2.58 -0.61
N ASP A 112 13.19 1.72 -1.62
CA ASP A 112 13.26 0.28 -1.42
C ASP A 112 14.54 -0.09 -0.64
N ALA A 113 15.68 0.48 -1.04
CA ALA A 113 16.97 0.29 -0.36
C ALA A 113 16.98 0.83 1.08
N GLU A 114 16.26 1.92 1.35
CA GLU A 114 16.04 2.48 2.68
C GLU A 114 14.97 1.70 3.49
N ASN A 115 14.52 0.55 3.01
CA ASN A 115 13.56 -0.36 3.64
C ASN A 115 12.17 0.24 3.91
N HIS A 116 11.81 1.37 3.30
CA HIS A 116 10.48 1.96 3.49
C HIS A 116 9.37 0.99 3.08
N PHE A 117 9.54 0.32 1.94
CA PHE A 117 8.55 -0.63 1.43
C PHE A 117 8.50 -1.91 2.24
N LYS A 118 9.65 -2.45 2.65
CA LYS A 118 9.73 -3.61 3.54
C LYS A 118 9.08 -3.36 4.90
N ILE A 119 9.23 -2.17 5.48
CA ILE A 119 8.57 -1.78 6.73
C ILE A 119 7.05 -1.80 6.56
N VAL A 120 6.54 -1.21 5.47
CA VAL A 120 5.10 -1.17 5.18
C VAL A 120 4.56 -2.58 4.90
N ASP A 121 5.25 -3.39 4.09
CA ASP A 121 4.88 -4.77 3.80
C ASP A 121 4.74 -5.59 5.09
N ARG A 122 5.77 -5.60 5.95
CA ARG A 122 5.74 -6.34 7.23
C ARG A 122 4.55 -5.93 8.09
N LEU A 123 4.30 -4.63 8.19
CA LEU A 123 3.22 -4.12 9.01
C LEU A 123 1.84 -4.46 8.46
N VAL A 124 1.65 -4.35 7.15
CA VAL A 124 0.40 -4.75 6.49
C VAL A 124 0.13 -6.24 6.70
N TRP A 125 1.15 -7.10 6.52
CA TRP A 125 1.01 -8.53 6.81
C TRP A 125 0.66 -8.81 8.27
N ALA A 126 1.30 -8.12 9.22
CA ALA A 126 0.99 -8.28 10.63
C ALA A 126 -0.45 -7.88 10.94
N LEU A 127 -0.95 -6.76 10.40
CA LEU A 127 -2.35 -6.33 10.55
C LEU A 127 -3.33 -7.37 9.98
N LEU A 128 -3.05 -7.89 8.79
CA LEU A 128 -3.90 -8.90 8.14
C LEU A 128 -3.94 -10.22 8.94
N ARG A 129 -2.79 -10.67 9.44
CA ARG A 129 -2.70 -11.89 10.25
C ARG A 129 -3.33 -11.72 11.63
N LEU A 130 -3.21 -10.54 12.25
CA LEU A 130 -3.95 -10.21 13.48
C LEU A 130 -5.45 -10.25 13.23
N GLY A 131 -5.93 -9.55 12.20
CA GLY A 131 -7.34 -9.61 11.77
C GLY A 131 -7.82 -11.05 11.61
N LYS A 132 -7.04 -11.89 10.93
CA LYS A 132 -7.39 -13.30 10.77
C LYS A 132 -7.42 -14.09 12.09
N SER A 133 -6.52 -13.76 13.02
CA SER A 133 -6.45 -14.41 14.33
C SER A 133 -7.68 -14.08 15.18
N TYR A 134 -8.08 -12.81 15.22
CA TYR A 134 -9.28 -12.38 15.93
C TYR A 134 -10.56 -12.91 15.27
N GLU A 135 -10.63 -12.95 13.93
CA GLU A 135 -11.77 -13.49 13.19
C GLU A 135 -12.03 -14.97 13.57
N VAL A 136 -10.97 -15.79 13.68
CA VAL A 136 -11.07 -17.21 14.04
C VAL A 136 -11.69 -17.44 15.42
N PHE A 137 -11.53 -16.50 16.36
CA PHE A 137 -11.99 -16.66 17.74
C PHE A 137 -13.26 -15.89 18.08
N PHE A 138 -13.37 -14.66 17.58
CA PHE A 138 -14.42 -13.72 17.96
C PHE A 138 -15.39 -13.43 16.82
N GLY A 139 -15.12 -13.93 15.61
CA GLY A 139 -15.93 -13.65 14.42
C GLY A 139 -15.79 -12.22 13.88
N SER A 140 -14.91 -11.39 14.45
CA SER A 140 -14.57 -10.05 13.94
C SER A 140 -13.08 -9.96 13.60
N PRO A 141 -12.71 -9.39 12.42
CA PRO A 141 -11.33 -9.24 11.99
C PRO A 141 -10.65 -8.01 12.61
N GLU A 142 -10.46 -8.04 13.93
CA GLU A 142 -9.86 -6.93 14.68
C GLU A 142 -8.34 -6.79 14.45
N ALA A 143 -7.84 -5.56 14.39
CA ALA A 143 -6.41 -5.26 14.32
C ALA A 143 -6.05 -3.96 15.04
N SER A 144 -4.84 -3.92 15.59
CA SER A 144 -4.25 -2.72 16.23
C SER A 144 -2.87 -2.46 15.66
N LEU A 145 -2.55 -1.18 15.39
CA LEU A 145 -1.24 -0.77 14.91
C LEU A 145 -0.16 -1.11 15.93
N ASN A 146 -0.42 -0.85 17.21
CA ASN A 146 0.55 -1.09 18.28
C ASN A 146 0.79 -2.59 18.44
N GLU A 147 -0.27 -3.39 18.46
CA GLU A 147 -0.14 -4.86 18.54
C GLU A 147 0.60 -5.42 17.32
N ALA A 148 0.32 -4.92 16.11
CA ALA A 148 1.05 -5.33 14.90
C ALA A 148 2.54 -5.01 15.00
N ILE A 149 2.90 -3.83 15.54
CA ILE A 149 4.30 -3.45 15.76
C ILE A 149 4.93 -4.33 16.85
N ASP A 150 4.23 -4.57 17.96
CA ASP A 150 4.70 -5.44 19.04
C ASP A 150 4.92 -6.87 18.55
N MET A 151 4.07 -7.37 17.65
CA MET A 151 4.24 -8.68 17.02
C MET A 151 5.46 -8.74 16.10
N ILE A 152 5.79 -7.64 15.41
CA ILE A 152 6.96 -7.58 14.53
C ILE A 152 8.26 -7.45 15.34
N LEU A 153 8.25 -6.63 16.39
CA LEU A 153 9.42 -6.36 17.23
C LEU A 153 9.62 -7.43 18.33
N GLY A 154 8.58 -8.21 18.62
CA GLY A 154 8.50 -9.15 19.73
C GLY A 154 8.31 -8.47 21.09
N ASN A 155 8.00 -9.27 22.12
CA ASN A 155 8.03 -8.86 23.54
C ASN A 155 9.47 -8.63 24.05
N ASN A 156 10.31 -7.90 23.30
CA ASN A 156 11.68 -7.61 23.72
C ASN A 156 11.73 -6.24 24.40
N PRO A 157 12.02 -6.18 25.71
CA PRO A 157 12.05 -4.94 26.47
C PRO A 157 13.31 -4.15 26.14
N LEU A 158 13.39 -3.50 24.97
CA LEU A 158 14.36 -2.45 24.57
C LEU A 158 15.86 -2.65 24.96
N LYS A 159 16.30 -3.83 25.42
CA LYS A 159 17.62 -4.08 26.03
C LYS A 159 18.13 -5.52 25.92
N THR A 160 17.55 -6.37 25.08
CA THR A 160 18.05 -7.73 24.86
C THR A 160 18.84 -7.78 23.56
N LYS A 161 20.14 -8.02 23.68
CA LYS A 161 21.13 -8.20 22.60
C LYS A 161 20.86 -9.49 21.81
N VAL A 162 19.74 -9.56 21.11
CA VAL A 162 19.47 -10.63 20.15
C VAL A 162 20.12 -10.22 18.84
N ILE A 163 21.09 -11.03 18.40
CA ILE A 163 21.93 -10.76 17.22
C ILE A 163 21.10 -10.63 15.93
N ASP A 164 19.92 -11.25 15.86
CA ASP A 164 19.01 -11.11 14.71
C ASP A 164 18.34 -9.72 14.62
N LEU A 165 18.29 -8.97 15.73
CA LEU A 165 17.81 -7.59 15.80
C LEU A 165 18.96 -6.56 15.66
N GLN A 166 20.23 -6.96 15.79
CA GLN A 166 21.35 -6.06 15.47
C GLN A 166 21.49 -5.79 13.97
N ASN A 167 21.01 -6.72 13.13
CA ASN A 167 20.78 -6.43 11.72
C ASN A 167 19.59 -5.49 11.49
N ALA A 168 18.82 -5.14 12.51
CA ALA A 168 17.59 -4.37 12.43
C ALA A 168 17.74 -2.89 12.87
N ASP A 169 18.98 -2.38 12.95
CA ASP A 169 19.26 -0.94 13.16
C ASP A 169 18.58 -0.04 12.09
N TYR A 170 18.16 -0.59 10.94
CA TYR A 170 17.38 0.10 9.91
C TYR A 170 15.88 0.30 10.23
N LEU A 171 15.36 -0.28 11.32
CA LEU A 171 13.92 -0.27 11.62
C LEU A 171 13.42 0.94 12.41
N CYS A 172 14.32 1.85 12.83
CA CYS A 172 13.98 3.09 13.54
C CYS A 172 13.06 2.92 14.77
N GLY A 173 12.92 1.69 15.30
CA GLY A 173 12.00 1.34 16.38
C GLY A 173 10.51 1.52 16.06
N GLU A 174 9.66 1.38 17.08
CA GLU A 174 8.20 1.57 16.99
C GLU A 174 7.81 2.90 16.33
N LYS A 175 8.50 3.99 16.69
CA LYS A 175 8.28 5.33 16.09
C LYS A 175 8.57 5.35 14.59
N GLY A 176 9.59 4.62 14.15
CA GLY A 176 9.94 4.47 12.74
C GLY A 176 8.85 3.76 11.94
N TYR A 177 8.40 2.61 12.43
CA TYR A 177 7.27 1.87 11.85
C TYR A 177 6.01 2.74 11.74
N ALA A 178 5.62 3.39 12.84
CA ALA A 178 4.43 4.23 12.87
C ALA A 178 4.54 5.42 11.90
N ALA A 179 5.70 6.10 11.86
CA ALA A 179 5.93 7.23 10.96
C ALA A 179 5.93 6.80 9.48
N CYS A 180 6.61 5.71 9.15
CA CYS A 180 6.66 5.18 7.78
C CYS A 180 5.28 4.73 7.31
N PHE A 181 4.55 3.97 8.15
CA PHE A 181 3.20 3.55 7.85
C PHE A 181 2.26 4.75 7.69
N LYS A 182 2.32 5.76 8.56
CA LYS A 182 1.50 6.98 8.43
C LYS A 182 1.72 7.67 7.08
N LYS A 183 2.97 7.74 6.60
CA LYS A 183 3.33 8.32 5.30
C LYS A 183 2.71 7.55 4.14
N TYR A 184 2.73 6.22 4.19
CA TYR A 184 2.27 5.35 3.10
C TYR A 184 0.89 4.73 3.30
N LYS A 185 0.17 5.06 4.39
CA LYS A 185 -1.10 4.39 4.77
C LYS A 185 -2.10 4.35 3.62
N ALA A 186 -2.21 5.43 2.85
CA ALA A 186 -3.17 5.51 1.74
C ALA A 186 -2.82 4.62 0.54
N VAL A 187 -1.54 4.26 0.40
CA VAL A 187 -0.99 3.53 -0.76
C VAL A 187 -0.35 2.20 -0.34
N CYS A 188 -0.56 1.75 0.89
CA CYS A 188 0.10 0.57 1.44
C CYS A 188 -0.27 -0.72 0.70
N HIS A 189 -1.50 -0.80 0.17
CA HIS A 189 -1.99 -1.92 -0.63
C HIS A 189 -1.18 -2.11 -1.94
N PHE A 190 -0.74 -1.03 -2.59
CA PHE A 190 0.17 -1.11 -3.74
C PHE A 190 1.55 -1.62 -3.34
N ILE A 191 2.07 -1.17 -2.19
CA ILE A 191 3.40 -1.56 -1.71
C ILE A 191 3.42 -3.06 -1.38
N VAL A 192 2.45 -3.55 -0.61
CA VAL A 192 2.38 -4.96 -0.23
C VAL A 192 2.11 -5.87 -1.45
N ALA A 193 1.29 -5.43 -2.41
CA ALA A 193 1.06 -6.18 -3.65
C ALA A 193 2.36 -6.37 -4.43
N PHE A 194 3.16 -5.32 -4.54
CA PHE A 194 4.44 -5.40 -5.20
C PHE A 194 5.46 -6.28 -4.47
N GLU A 195 5.58 -6.14 -3.15
CA GLU A 195 6.46 -6.99 -2.34
C GLU A 195 6.03 -8.46 -2.40
N TYR A 196 4.73 -8.74 -2.54
CA TYR A 196 4.22 -10.09 -2.77
C TYR A 196 4.70 -10.67 -4.11
N ILE A 197 4.64 -9.90 -5.20
CA ILE A 197 5.16 -10.30 -6.52
C ILE A 197 6.65 -10.61 -6.44
N LYS A 198 7.46 -9.73 -5.82
CA LYS A 198 8.91 -9.94 -5.63
C LYS A 198 9.21 -11.27 -4.93
N LYS A 199 8.49 -11.55 -3.83
CA LYS A 199 8.63 -12.80 -3.07
C LYS A 199 8.25 -14.03 -3.91
N LYS A 200 7.13 -13.97 -4.64
CA LYS A 200 6.65 -15.09 -5.48
C LYS A 200 7.58 -15.40 -6.65
N ALA A 201 8.16 -14.39 -7.26
CA ALA A 201 9.14 -14.57 -8.34
C ALA A 201 10.49 -15.12 -7.84
N GLY A 202 10.74 -15.14 -6.52
CA GLY A 202 12.06 -15.48 -5.97
C GLY A 202 13.14 -14.46 -6.32
N GLN A 203 12.75 -13.25 -6.72
CA GLN A 203 13.65 -12.21 -7.22
C GLN A 203 13.57 -10.99 -6.31
N GLU A 204 14.41 -10.97 -5.26
CA GLU A 204 14.55 -9.80 -4.38
C GLU A 204 15.05 -8.56 -5.14
N ASN A 205 15.65 -8.75 -6.32
CA ASN A 205 16.16 -7.71 -7.19
C ASN A 205 15.19 -7.27 -8.30
N ILE A 206 13.96 -7.82 -8.38
CA ILE A 206 12.93 -7.24 -9.26
C ILE A 206 12.68 -5.82 -8.78
N SER A 207 12.98 -4.91 -9.68
CA SER A 207 12.68 -3.50 -9.52
C SER A 207 11.19 -3.29 -9.71
N PHE A 208 10.57 -2.37 -8.95
CA PHE A 208 9.20 -1.89 -9.19
C PHE A 208 8.98 -1.41 -10.63
N PHE A 209 10.08 -1.18 -11.35
CA PHE A 209 10.16 -0.64 -12.69
C PHE A 209 10.25 -1.68 -13.81
N SER A 210 10.37 -2.99 -13.55
CA SER A 210 10.40 -3.97 -14.64
C SER A 210 9.00 -4.43 -15.08
N LEU A 211 7.94 -4.10 -14.33
CA LEU A 211 6.57 -4.34 -14.76
C LEU A 211 6.25 -3.38 -15.90
N SER A 212 6.55 -3.81 -17.12
CA SER A 212 6.26 -3.08 -18.36
C SER A 212 5.38 -3.89 -19.29
N VAL A 213 4.98 -5.09 -18.89
CA VAL A 213 4.08 -5.96 -19.65
C VAL A 213 2.65 -5.74 -19.13
N PRO A 214 1.64 -5.53 -20.00
CA PRO A 214 0.25 -5.29 -19.61
C PRO A 214 -0.28 -6.35 -18.63
N ASP A 215 -0.10 -7.65 -18.92
CA ASP A 215 -0.54 -8.76 -18.07
C ASP A 215 0.06 -8.69 -16.64
N GLU A 216 1.31 -8.26 -16.52
CA GLU A 216 1.97 -8.11 -15.23
C GLU A 216 1.40 -6.93 -14.43
N ILE A 217 1.05 -5.83 -15.13
CA ILE A 217 0.40 -4.67 -14.52
C ILE A 217 -1.01 -5.06 -14.07
N GLU A 218 -1.77 -5.78 -14.89
CA GLU A 218 -3.11 -6.24 -14.55
C GLU A 218 -3.07 -7.16 -13.32
N HIS A 219 -2.16 -8.14 -13.30
CA HIS A 219 -1.96 -9.00 -12.13
C HIS A 219 -1.61 -8.19 -10.87
N PHE A 220 -0.74 -7.18 -10.99
CA PHE A 220 -0.41 -6.28 -9.89
C PHE A 220 -1.63 -5.48 -9.40
N LEU A 221 -2.50 -5.00 -10.29
CA LEU A 221 -3.70 -4.27 -9.92
C LEU A 221 -4.71 -5.20 -9.21
N SER A 222 -4.87 -6.44 -9.69
CA SER A 222 -5.74 -7.44 -9.06
C SER A 222 -5.26 -7.80 -7.64
N LEU A 223 -3.95 -7.96 -7.44
CA LEU A 223 -3.35 -8.13 -6.11
C LEU A 223 -3.59 -6.90 -5.23
N SER A 224 -3.35 -5.70 -5.77
CA SER A 224 -3.56 -4.44 -5.05
C SER A 224 -5.01 -4.27 -4.61
N HIS A 225 -5.96 -4.66 -5.46
CA HIS A 225 -7.39 -4.68 -5.15
C HIS A 225 -7.73 -5.70 -4.07
N TRP A 226 -7.15 -6.90 -4.13
CA TRP A 226 -7.30 -7.90 -3.06
C TRP A 226 -6.85 -7.35 -1.71
N PHE A 227 -5.63 -6.79 -1.64
CA PHE A 227 -5.12 -6.20 -0.40
C PHE A 227 -5.97 -5.03 0.08
N GLN A 228 -6.44 -4.17 -0.83
CA GLN A 228 -7.33 -3.07 -0.49
C GLN A 228 -8.63 -3.57 0.15
N LYS A 229 -9.28 -4.56 -0.47
CA LYS A 229 -10.54 -5.15 0.02
C LYS A 229 -10.34 -5.79 1.39
N THR A 230 -9.29 -6.58 1.56
CA THR A 230 -8.99 -7.28 2.82
C THR A 230 -8.59 -6.32 3.94
N LEU A 231 -7.87 -5.23 3.64
CA LEU A 231 -7.56 -4.20 4.63
C LEU A 231 -8.79 -3.39 5.04
N SER A 232 -9.71 -3.14 4.10
CA SER A 232 -10.89 -2.28 4.35
C SER A 232 -11.90 -2.90 5.32
N VAL A 233 -11.85 -4.22 5.53
CA VAL A 233 -12.73 -4.91 6.49
C VAL A 233 -12.14 -5.00 7.89
N LEU A 234 -10.88 -4.61 8.10
CA LEU A 234 -10.26 -4.67 9.42
C LEU A 234 -10.91 -3.70 10.40
N GLU A 235 -11.15 -4.19 11.62
CA GLU A 235 -11.79 -3.41 12.68
C GLU A 235 -10.79 -2.92 13.73
N THR A 236 -11.04 -1.76 14.35
CA THR A 236 -10.31 -1.28 15.53
C THR A 236 -11.09 -1.53 16.80
N GLN A 237 -10.43 -2.08 17.82
CA GLN A 237 -11.00 -2.23 19.16
C GLN A 237 -11.37 -0.87 19.78
N ASN A 238 -12.54 -0.81 20.43
CA ASN A 238 -12.92 0.23 21.39
C ASN A 238 -13.05 1.68 20.85
N VAL A 239 -13.43 1.88 19.58
CA VAL A 239 -13.71 3.21 19.02
C VAL A 239 -15.11 3.26 18.42
N LYS A 240 -15.86 4.36 18.58
CA LYS A 240 -17.23 4.53 18.05
C LYS A 240 -17.35 4.31 16.52
N GLU A 241 -16.24 4.40 15.80
CA GLU A 241 -16.10 3.99 14.41
C GLU A 241 -15.15 2.79 14.39
N ASN A 242 -15.70 1.59 14.35
CA ASN A 242 -14.95 0.33 14.45
C ASN A 242 -14.03 0.04 13.25
N ILE A 243 -13.76 0.96 12.31
CA ILE A 243 -13.07 0.65 11.04
C ILE A 243 -11.62 1.17 11.07
N PHE A 244 -10.63 0.28 10.94
CA PHE A 244 -9.20 0.63 10.96
C PHE A 244 -8.76 1.46 9.75
N PHE A 245 -9.35 1.18 8.59
CA PHE A 245 -9.22 1.96 7.37
C PHE A 245 -10.58 2.58 6.99
N PRO A 246 -10.93 3.76 7.54
CA PRO A 246 -12.16 4.44 7.16
C PRO A 246 -12.27 4.63 5.64
N ARG A 247 -13.50 4.66 5.13
CA ARG A 247 -13.76 4.80 3.69
C ARG A 247 -13.01 6.01 3.10
N GLY A 248 -12.30 5.78 2.00
CA GLY A 248 -11.48 6.81 1.35
C GLY A 248 -10.08 7.00 1.94
N THR A 249 -9.71 6.26 2.98
CA THR A 249 -8.33 6.27 3.50
C THR A 249 -7.36 5.59 2.54
N LEU A 250 -7.76 4.44 1.99
CA LEU A 250 -7.01 3.74 0.95
C LEU A 250 -7.37 4.34 -0.40
N LEU A 251 -6.36 4.61 -1.23
CA LEU A 251 -6.58 5.14 -2.57
C LEU A 251 -7.41 4.15 -3.40
N PRO A 252 -8.49 4.58 -4.08
CA PRO A 252 -9.29 3.70 -4.90
C PRO A 252 -8.53 3.24 -6.15
N LEU A 253 -8.79 2.00 -6.54
CA LEU A 253 -8.47 1.47 -7.87
C LEU A 253 -9.64 1.74 -8.84
N PRO A 254 -9.40 1.74 -10.16
CA PRO A 254 -10.48 1.79 -11.14
C PRO A 254 -11.50 0.67 -10.93
N ASN A 255 -12.79 0.97 -11.16
CA ASN A 255 -13.90 0.04 -10.87
C ASN A 255 -13.90 -1.24 -11.70
N TRP A 256 -13.15 -1.28 -12.81
CA TRP A 256 -13.00 -2.48 -13.65
C TRP A 256 -11.96 -3.46 -13.10
N VAL A 257 -11.10 -3.03 -12.16
CA VAL A 257 -10.15 -3.92 -11.50
C VAL A 257 -10.91 -4.82 -10.55
N THR A 258 -10.76 -6.14 -10.69
CA THR A 258 -11.31 -7.13 -9.77
C THR A 258 -10.20 -7.92 -9.10
N SER A 259 -10.55 -8.73 -8.11
CA SER A 259 -9.60 -9.64 -7.44
C SER A 259 -10.17 -11.06 -7.36
N ASP A 260 -11.04 -11.42 -8.29
CA ASP A 260 -11.81 -12.67 -8.22
C ASP A 260 -10.92 -13.90 -8.42
N GLU A 261 -9.82 -13.73 -9.18
CA GLU A 261 -8.82 -14.77 -9.43
C GLU A 261 -7.67 -14.79 -8.40
N VAL A 262 -7.70 -13.90 -7.40
CA VAL A 262 -6.65 -13.80 -6.39
C VAL A 262 -7.07 -14.57 -5.14
N ASP A 263 -6.40 -15.69 -4.89
CA ASP A 263 -6.55 -16.48 -3.65
C ASP A 263 -5.25 -16.47 -2.83
N ILE A 264 -5.21 -15.60 -1.83
CA ILE A 264 -4.10 -15.51 -0.87
C ILE A 264 -4.59 -16.04 0.47
N LEU A 265 -4.03 -17.17 0.89
CA LEU A 265 -4.28 -17.73 2.22
C LEU A 265 -3.59 -16.89 3.30
N LEU A 266 -4.38 -16.34 4.23
CA LEU A 266 -3.87 -15.69 5.44
C LEU A 266 -3.77 -16.68 6.58
N GLU A 267 -2.54 -16.96 7.04
CA GLU A 267 -2.32 -17.78 8.23
C GLU A 267 -2.39 -16.92 9.51
N PRO A 268 -3.19 -17.29 10.52
CA PRO A 268 -3.25 -16.56 11.77
C PRO A 268 -1.95 -16.70 12.58
N TYR A 269 -1.80 -15.87 13.61
CA TYR A 269 -0.74 -15.97 14.60
C TYR A 269 -1.07 -17.07 15.62
N GLN A 270 -0.40 -18.21 15.51
CA GLN A 270 -0.66 -19.37 16.38
C GLN A 270 -0.49 -19.05 17.87
N ASP A 271 0.46 -18.18 18.23
CA ASP A 271 0.70 -17.76 19.60
C ASP A 271 -0.44 -16.88 20.15
N ILE A 272 -1.03 -16.01 19.32
CA ILE A 272 -2.22 -15.22 19.69
C ILE A 272 -3.42 -16.14 19.88
N ILE A 273 -3.63 -17.07 18.95
CA ILE A 273 -4.63 -18.14 19.05
C ILE A 273 -4.49 -18.91 20.37
N GLN A 274 -3.27 -19.31 20.74
CA GLN A 274 -3.01 -20.05 21.98
C GLN A 274 -3.23 -19.19 23.23
N ARG A 275 -2.81 -17.92 23.21
CA ARG A 275 -3.05 -16.98 24.33
C ARG A 275 -4.53 -16.78 24.59
N ILE A 276 -5.33 -16.59 23.54
CA ILE A 276 -6.79 -16.43 23.65
C ILE A 276 -7.43 -17.71 24.20
N ARG A 277 -7.02 -18.90 23.72
CA ARG A 277 -7.51 -20.19 24.26
C ARG A 277 -7.19 -20.34 25.75
N ALA A 278 -5.95 -20.09 26.14
CA ALA A 278 -5.52 -20.20 27.53
C ALA A 278 -6.28 -19.23 28.46
N GLN A 279 -6.69 -18.06 27.96
CA GLN A 279 -7.54 -17.13 28.70
C GLN A 279 -9.00 -17.62 28.79
N ALA A 280 -9.52 -18.25 27.74
CA ALA A 280 -10.87 -18.82 27.73
C ALA A 280 -11.01 -20.05 28.66
N ASP A 281 -9.92 -20.82 28.84
CA ASP A 281 -9.90 -22.03 29.67
C ASP A 281 -9.70 -21.74 31.18
N ASP A 282 -9.42 -20.48 31.58
CA ASP A 282 -9.31 -20.07 32.98
C ASP A 282 -10.59 -19.33 33.46
N PRO A 283 -11.46 -19.98 34.26
CA PRO A 283 -12.72 -19.39 34.71
C PRO A 283 -12.55 -18.16 35.63
N ASN A 284 -11.35 -17.88 36.14
CA ASN A 284 -11.05 -16.69 36.93
C ASN A 284 -10.44 -15.53 36.11
N ASN A 285 -10.22 -15.73 34.81
CA ASN A 285 -9.45 -14.82 33.98
C ASN A 285 -10.23 -14.34 32.75
N TRP A 286 -11.55 -14.25 32.88
CA TRP A 286 -12.41 -13.47 31.97
C TRP A 286 -12.00 -12.00 32.04
N ILE A 287 -10.88 -11.69 31.41
CA ILE A 287 -10.54 -10.34 31.02
C ILE A 287 -11.26 -10.18 29.69
N ILE A 288 -12.51 -9.71 29.75
CA ILE A 288 -13.10 -9.02 28.60
C ILE A 288 -12.11 -7.89 28.28
N PRO A 289 -11.50 -7.85 27.08
CA PRO A 289 -10.56 -6.80 26.73
C PRO A 289 -11.23 -5.43 26.88
N GLY A 290 -10.95 -4.72 27.98
CA GLY A 290 -11.57 -3.42 28.29
C GLY A 290 -11.98 -3.18 29.75
N GLU A 291 -12.11 -4.19 30.61
CA GLU A 291 -12.36 -3.93 32.04
C GLU A 291 -11.06 -3.79 32.83
N LYS A 292 -10.78 -2.56 33.30
CA LYS A 292 -9.80 -2.36 34.38
C LYS A 292 -10.27 -3.14 35.59
N LYS A 293 -9.47 -4.11 36.07
CA LYS A 293 -9.65 -4.74 37.39
C LYS A 293 -9.93 -3.63 38.41
N LYS A 294 -11.15 -3.59 38.96
CA LYS A 294 -11.37 -2.90 40.24
C LYS A 294 -10.57 -3.68 41.27
N THR A 295 -9.39 -3.17 41.61
CA THR A 295 -8.65 -3.60 42.77
C THR A 295 -9.49 -3.29 44.00
N SER A 296 -10.27 -4.26 44.47
CA SER A 296 -10.77 -4.22 45.84
C SER A 296 -9.58 -4.50 46.75
N ALA A 297 -8.86 -3.45 47.16
CA ALA A 297 -8.00 -3.54 48.31
C ALA A 297 -8.89 -3.77 49.54
N LYS A 298 -9.10 -5.05 49.90
CA LYS A 298 -9.41 -5.43 51.27
C LYS A 298 -8.17 -5.13 52.09
N LEU A 299 -8.15 -3.99 52.77
CA LEU A 299 -7.35 -3.84 53.98
C LEU A 299 -8.12 -4.55 55.09
N THR A 300 -7.76 -5.81 55.30
CA THR A 300 -7.93 -6.46 56.60
C THR A 300 -7.00 -5.74 57.58
N ALA A 301 -7.59 -5.07 58.56
CA ALA A 301 -6.92 -4.72 59.80
C ALA A 301 -7.78 -5.30 60.92
N ASP A 302 -7.48 -6.55 61.31
CA ASP A 302 -7.92 -7.11 62.58
C ASP A 302 -6.90 -6.71 63.67
N ALA A 303 -7.46 -6.29 64.80
CA ALA A 303 -7.00 -6.51 66.16
C ALA A 303 -5.51 -6.29 66.50
N CYS A 304 -5.21 -5.16 67.14
CA CYS A 304 -4.81 -5.11 68.54
C CYS A 304 -4.94 -3.68 69.09
#